data_AF-A0A939FDJ7-F1
#
_entry.id   AF-A0A939FDJ7-F1
#
_cell.length_a   1.000
_cell.length_b   1.000
_cell.length_c   1.000
_cell.angle_alpha   90.00
_cell.angle_beta   90.00
_cell.angle_gamma   90.00
#
_symmetry.space_group_name_H-M   'P 1'
#
loop_
_entity.id
_entity.type
_entity.pdbx_description
1 polymer ?
#
loop_
_entity_poly.entity_id
_entity_poly.type
_entity_poly.pdbx_seq_one_letter_code
_entity_poly.pdbx_strand_id
1 'polypeptide(L)'
;AALAEDETPALCRAVDRWAHDDRPDRLLAAAVHGLIAAPHVTTGADRELLRYAALALLGRTTHTTLHGPALALLVRDPATRTRYLPRALLLLASGRLSASSAAVALPTHPEPVLAAFRA
;
A
#
# COMPACT_ATOMS: atom_id res chain seq x y z
N ALA A 1 0.50 11.64 22.30
CA ALA A 1 1.24 10.64 21.52
C ALA A 1 0.81 9.20 21.85
N ALA A 2 0.52 8.85 23.11
CA ALA A 2 0.19 7.48 23.53
C ALA A 2 -1.11 6.87 22.93
N LEU A 3 -2.08 7.67 22.48
CA LEU A 3 -3.30 7.15 21.82
C LEU A 3 -3.02 6.56 20.42
N ALA A 4 -2.02 7.08 19.69
CA ALA A 4 -1.74 6.64 18.32
C ALA A 4 -1.02 5.28 18.24
N GLU A 5 -0.33 4.86 19.31
CA GLU A 5 0.42 3.60 19.36
C GLU A 5 -0.50 2.39 19.48
N ASP A 6 -1.61 2.47 20.22
CA ASP A 6 -2.60 1.39 20.33
C ASP A 6 -3.64 1.43 19.19
N GLU A 7 -3.89 2.61 18.63
CA GLU A 7 -4.81 2.80 17.50
C GLU A 7 -4.25 2.22 16.19
N THR A 8 -2.93 2.30 15.96
CA THR A 8 -2.32 1.82 14.71
C THR A 8 -2.43 0.30 14.54
N PRO A 9 -2.10 -0.55 15.54
CA PRO A 9 -2.31 -1.99 15.46
C PRO A 9 -3.79 -2.38 15.30
N ALA A 10 -4.70 -1.68 15.99
CA ALA A 10 -6.13 -1.91 15.84
C ALA A 10 -6.61 -1.61 14.41
N LEU A 11 -6.13 -0.51 13.83
CA LEU A 11 -6.42 -0.12 12.46
C LEU A 11 -5.83 -1.11 11.45
N CYS A 12 -4.59 -1.59 11.65
CA CYS A 12 -3.98 -2.60 10.78
C CYS A 12 -4.78 -3.91 10.75
N ARG A 13 -5.25 -4.38 11.91
CA ARG A 13 -6.14 -5.56 12.00
C ARG A 13 -7.51 -5.31 11.33
N ALA A 14 -8.06 -4.10 11.46
CA ALA A 14 -9.31 -3.75 10.79
C ALA A 14 -9.15 -3.75 9.26
N VAL A 15 -8.06 -3.16 8.75
CA VAL A 15 -7.71 -3.12 7.32
C VAL A 15 -7.54 -4.53 6.77
N ASP A 16 -6.82 -5.40 7.47
CA ASP A 16 -6.65 -6.80 7.05
C ASP A 16 -7.99 -7.53 6.96
N ARG A 17 -8.85 -7.40 7.99
CA ARG A 17 -10.20 -8.00 7.95
C ARG A 17 -11.06 -7.47 6.81
N TRP A 18 -11.05 -6.16 6.57
CA TRP A 18 -11.83 -5.56 5.48
C TRP A 18 -11.31 -5.95 4.10
N ALA A 19 -10.00 -6.11 3.93
CA ALA A 19 -9.41 -6.57 2.68
C ALA A 19 -9.85 -7.99 2.32
N HIS A 20 -10.19 -8.83 3.30
CA HIS A 20 -10.70 -10.18 3.09
C HIS A 20 -12.24 -10.29 3.03
N ASP A 21 -12.96 -9.18 3.22
CA ASP A 21 -14.42 -9.13 3.08
C ASP A 21 -14.83 -9.00 1.60
N ASP A 22 -15.99 -9.51 1.20
CA ASP A 22 -16.46 -9.44 -0.19
C ASP A 22 -17.18 -8.13 -0.53
N ARG A 23 -17.62 -7.37 0.47
CA ARG A 23 -18.40 -6.16 0.24
C ARG A 23 -17.52 -5.02 -0.28
N PRO A 24 -17.93 -4.33 -1.36
CA PRO A 24 -17.09 -3.33 -2.01
C PRO A 24 -16.75 -2.11 -1.14
N ASP A 25 -17.64 -1.74 -0.20
CA ASP A 25 -17.40 -0.70 0.79
C ASP A 25 -16.26 -1.09 1.75
N ARG A 26 -16.18 -2.36 2.16
CA ARG A 26 -15.08 -2.89 2.97
C ARG A 26 -13.78 -2.89 2.21
N LEU A 27 -13.81 -3.28 0.95
CA LEU A 27 -12.62 -3.23 0.09
C LEU A 27 -12.07 -1.82 -0.05
N LEU A 28 -12.96 -0.84 -0.26
CA LEU A 28 -12.58 0.57 -0.33
C LEU A 28 -12.03 1.06 1.01
N ALA A 29 -12.68 0.70 2.12
CA ALA A 29 -12.21 1.04 3.46
C ALA A 29 -10.80 0.47 3.73
N ALA A 30 -10.53 -0.78 3.36
CA ALA A 30 -9.20 -1.38 3.48
C ALA A 30 -8.14 -0.59 2.69
N ALA A 31 -8.44 -0.23 1.44
CA ALA A 31 -7.53 0.54 0.60
C ALA A 31 -7.23 1.93 1.18
N VAL A 32 -8.26 2.66 1.62
CA VAL A 32 -8.12 4.02 2.16
C VAL A 32 -7.40 4.01 3.51
N HIS A 33 -7.89 3.21 4.46
CA HIS A 33 -7.33 3.18 5.81
C HIS A 33 -5.95 2.52 5.87
N GLY A 34 -5.66 1.56 4.98
CA GLY A 34 -4.31 1.01 4.85
C GLY A 34 -3.29 2.09 4.52
N LEU A 35 -3.59 2.98 3.57
CA LEU A 35 -2.68 4.08 3.20
C LEU A 35 -2.50 5.10 4.31
N ILE A 36 -3.56 5.35 5.10
CA ILE A 36 -3.49 6.23 6.28
C ILE A 36 -2.60 5.60 7.36
N ALA A 37 -2.74 4.30 7.62
CA ALA A 37 -1.99 3.61 8.66
C ALA A 37 -0.50 3.43 8.30
N ALA A 38 -0.18 3.20 7.03
CA ALA A 38 1.14 2.70 6.63
C ALA A 38 2.34 3.59 7.00
N PRO A 39 2.26 4.94 7.02
CA PRO A 39 3.34 5.79 7.52
C PRO A 39 3.61 5.66 9.04
N HIS A 40 2.61 5.20 9.81
CA HIS A 40 2.67 5.11 11.27
C HIS A 40 3.05 3.73 11.79
N VAL A 41 3.18 2.75 10.89
CA VAL A 41 3.54 1.38 11.25
C VAL A 41 5.03 1.25 11.56
N THR A 42 5.35 0.92 12.81
CA THR A 42 6.72 0.72 13.28
C THR A 42 7.08 -0.76 13.47
N THR A 43 6.10 -1.62 13.78
CA THR A 43 6.34 -3.05 14.07
C THR A 43 6.35 -3.91 12.81
N GLY A 44 7.01 -5.08 12.88
CA GLY A 44 7.00 -6.06 11.80
C GLY A 44 5.62 -6.70 11.59
N ALA A 45 4.91 -6.98 12.68
CA ALA A 45 3.59 -7.61 12.65
C ALA A 45 2.54 -6.73 11.96
N ASP A 46 2.54 -5.43 12.25
CA ASP A 46 1.62 -4.49 11.60
C ASP A 46 1.96 -4.30 10.12
N ARG A 47 3.25 -4.29 9.74
CA ARG A 47 3.66 -4.30 8.32
C ARG A 47 3.15 -5.53 7.61
N GLU A 48 3.22 -6.68 8.26
CA GLU A 48 2.76 -7.95 7.71
C GLU A 48 1.24 -7.96 7.47
N LEU A 49 0.45 -7.43 8.41
CA LEU A 49 -1.00 -7.26 8.22
C LEU A 49 -1.32 -6.37 7.00
N LEU A 50 -0.67 -5.21 6.88
CA LEU A 50 -0.88 -4.34 5.72
C LEU A 50 -0.41 -4.99 4.40
N ARG A 51 0.66 -5.78 4.45
CA ARG A 51 1.15 -6.56 3.31
C ARG A 51 0.10 -7.58 2.86
N TYR A 52 -0.46 -8.37 3.78
CA TYR A 52 -1.49 -9.36 3.43
C TYR A 52 -2.76 -8.70 2.90
N ALA A 53 -3.22 -7.63 3.54
CA ALA A 53 -4.33 -6.83 3.05
C ALA A 53 -4.09 -6.34 1.61
N ALA A 54 -2.92 -5.79 1.31
CA ALA A 54 -2.57 -5.31 -0.02
C ALA A 54 -2.53 -6.44 -1.07
N LEU A 55 -2.01 -7.62 -0.70
CA LEU A 55 -2.01 -8.79 -1.59
C LEU A 55 -3.43 -9.28 -1.88
N ALA A 56 -4.31 -9.32 -0.88
CA ALA A 56 -5.70 -9.68 -1.05
C ALA A 56 -6.43 -8.72 -2.01
N LEU A 57 -6.20 -7.41 -1.85
CA LEU A 57 -6.74 -6.40 -2.78
C LEU A 57 -6.19 -6.54 -4.19
N LEU A 58 -4.88 -6.80 -4.34
CA LEU A 58 -4.23 -6.97 -5.64
C LEU A 58 -4.69 -8.23 -6.38
N GLY A 59 -5.06 -9.28 -5.64
CA GLY A 59 -5.60 -10.53 -6.19
C GLY A 59 -7.00 -10.39 -6.80
N ARG A 60 -7.73 -9.30 -6.48
CA ARG A 60 -9.08 -9.09 -7.03
C ARG A 60 -9.02 -8.49 -8.43
N THR A 61 -9.48 -9.26 -9.41
CA THR A 61 -9.52 -8.87 -10.83
C THR A 61 -10.68 -7.94 -11.17
N THR A 62 -11.81 -8.06 -10.45
CA THR A 62 -13.01 -7.23 -10.64
C THR A 62 -12.86 -5.80 -10.11
N HIS A 63 -11.87 -5.55 -9.24
CA HIS A 63 -11.67 -4.27 -8.56
C HIS A 63 -10.30 -3.66 -8.87
N THR A 64 -9.99 -3.47 -10.16
CA THR A 64 -8.66 -2.96 -10.57
C THR A 64 -8.36 -1.53 -10.09
N THR A 65 -9.38 -0.74 -9.72
CA THR A 65 -9.20 0.58 -9.11
C THR A 65 -8.45 0.51 -7.77
N LEU A 66 -8.49 -0.64 -7.09
CA LEU A 66 -7.81 -0.88 -5.82
C LEU A 66 -6.32 -1.27 -6.00
N HIS A 67 -5.88 -1.57 -7.22
CA HIS A 67 -4.50 -2.00 -7.47
C HIS A 67 -3.48 -0.88 -7.21
N GLY A 68 -3.85 0.39 -7.44
CA GLY A 68 -3.00 1.54 -7.12
C GLY A 68 -2.69 1.62 -5.62
N PRO A 69 -3.72 1.75 -4.75
CA PRO A 69 -3.54 1.70 -3.30
C PRO A 69 -2.81 0.45 -2.80
N ALA A 70 -3.13 -0.73 -3.33
CA ALA A 70 -2.46 -1.97 -2.97
C ALA A 70 -0.95 -1.93 -3.30
N LEU A 71 -0.57 -1.47 -4.49
CA LEU A 71 0.83 -1.35 -4.87
C LEU A 71 1.56 -0.25 -4.08
N ALA A 72 0.88 0.84 -3.70
CA ALA A 72 1.46 1.84 -2.81
C ALA A 72 1.83 1.25 -1.43
N LEU A 73 1.00 0.37 -0.87
CA LEU A 73 1.30 -0.35 0.38
C LEU A 73 2.51 -1.28 0.22
N LEU A 74 2.54 -2.08 -0.85
CA LEU A 74 3.63 -3.03 -1.11
C LEU A 74 4.97 -2.34 -1.44
N VAL A 75 4.95 -1.16 -2.07
CA VAL A 75 6.16 -0.37 -2.31
C VAL A 75 6.69 0.24 -1.01
N ARG A 76 5.82 0.59 -0.06
CA ARG A 76 6.23 1.12 1.24
C ARG A 76 6.91 0.06 2.10
N ASP A 77 6.43 -1.19 2.07
CA ASP A 77 7.04 -2.31 2.79
C ASP A 77 8.42 -2.70 2.21
N PRO A 78 9.53 -2.55 2.96
CA PRO A 78 10.85 -2.93 2.50
C PRO A 78 10.97 -4.39 2.03
N ALA A 79 10.20 -5.32 2.61
CA ALA A 79 10.27 -6.73 2.28
C ALA A 79 9.66 -7.06 0.91
N THR A 80 8.81 -6.19 0.38
CA THR A 80 8.10 -6.43 -0.89
C THR A 80 8.39 -5.37 -1.96
N ARG A 81 8.97 -4.22 -1.57
CA ARG A 81 9.27 -3.08 -2.45
C ARG A 81 9.91 -3.45 -3.78
N THR A 82 11.05 -4.15 -3.75
CA THR A 82 11.80 -4.47 -4.97
C THR A 82 10.96 -5.28 -5.97
N ARG A 83 10.10 -6.16 -5.46
CA ARG A 83 9.23 -7.00 -6.30
C ARG A 83 8.10 -6.20 -6.97
N TYR A 84 7.51 -5.24 -6.27
CA TYR A 84 6.31 -4.54 -6.74
C TYR A 84 6.58 -3.16 -7.34
N LEU A 85 7.78 -2.59 -7.13
CA LEU A 85 8.14 -1.28 -7.65
C LEU A 85 7.95 -1.16 -9.18
N PRO A 86 8.39 -2.10 -10.04
CA PRO A 86 8.20 -1.97 -11.48
C PRO A 86 6.72 -1.81 -11.86
N ARG A 87 5.83 -2.60 -11.25
CA ARG A 87 4.39 -2.52 -11.51
C ARG A 87 3.78 -1.22 -10.98
N ALA A 88 4.27 -0.71 -9.85
CA ALA A 88 3.84 0.57 -9.30
C ALA A 88 4.22 1.74 -10.23
N LEU A 89 5.43 1.73 -10.81
CA LEU A 89 5.87 2.77 -11.75
C LEU A 89 5.05 2.78 -13.06
N LEU A 90 4.60 1.61 -13.53
CA LEU A 90 3.65 1.54 -14.65
C LEU A 90 2.31 2.20 -14.30
N LEU A 91 1.80 2.00 -13.09
CA LEU A 91 0.56 2.66 -12.65
C LEU A 91 0.74 4.16 -12.47
N LEU A 92 1.91 4.60 -12.01
CA LEU A 92 2.26 6.02 -11.93
C LEU A 92 2.19 6.69 -13.31
N ALA A 93 2.84 6.09 -14.32
CA ALA A 93 2.80 6.59 -15.69
C ALA A 93 1.37 6.66 -16.27
N SER A 94 0.47 5.77 -15.81
CA SER A 94 -0.95 5.81 -16.18
C SER A 94 -1.82 6.78 -15.37
N GLY A 95 -1.26 7.50 -14.40
CA GLY A 95 -2.00 8.39 -13.49
C GLY A 95 -2.83 7.67 -12.43
N ARG A 96 -2.65 6.35 -12.26
CA ARG A 96 -3.41 5.49 -11.33
C ARG A 96 -2.71 5.26 -9.99
N LEU A 97 -1.54 5.87 -9.80
CA LEU A 97 -0.77 5.89 -8.57
C LEU A 97 -0.26 7.31 -8.34
N SER A 98 -0.28 7.79 -7.10
CA SER A 98 0.28 9.11 -6.80
C SER A 98 1.81 9.09 -6.84
N ALA A 99 2.41 10.22 -7.23
CA ALA A 99 3.87 10.39 -7.19
C ALA A 99 4.42 10.22 -5.77
N SER A 100 3.70 10.68 -4.75
CA SER A 100 4.11 10.54 -3.34
C SER A 100 4.21 9.07 -2.90
N SER A 101 3.37 8.18 -3.42
CA SER A 101 3.48 6.75 -3.14
C SER A 101 4.73 6.13 -3.76
N ALA A 102 5.09 6.52 -4.98
CA ALA A 102 6.32 6.05 -5.64
C ALA A 102 7.59 6.63 -4.99
N ALA A 103 7.54 7.88 -4.54
CA ALA A 103 8.66 8.59 -3.91
C ALA A 103 9.19 7.89 -2.64
N VAL A 104 8.36 7.10 -1.95
CA VAL A 104 8.77 6.30 -0.77
C VAL A 104 9.92 5.33 -1.09
N ALA A 105 10.05 4.89 -2.35
CA ALA A 105 11.13 4.01 -2.77
C ALA A 105 12.45 4.74 -3.07
N LEU A 106 12.45 6.08 -3.22
CA LEU A 106 13.63 6.87 -3.60
C LEU A 106 14.89 6.54 -2.77
N PRO A 107 14.84 6.40 -1.43
CA PRO A 107 16.04 6.12 -0.64
C PRO A 107 16.72 4.79 -0.96
N THR A 108 16.03 3.87 -1.65
CA THR A 108 16.55 2.51 -1.93
C THR A 108 16.58 2.17 -3.42
N HIS A 109 15.80 2.87 -4.26
CA HIS A 109 15.70 2.62 -5.70
C HIS A 109 15.61 3.97 -6.45
N PRO A 110 16.62 4.86 -6.33
CA PRO A 110 16.53 6.21 -6.84
C PRO A 110 16.43 6.27 -8.37
N GLU A 111 17.25 5.50 -9.09
CA GLU A 111 17.29 5.51 -10.56
C GLU A 111 15.94 5.18 -11.21
N PRO A 112 15.26 4.04 -10.90
CA PRO A 112 14.00 3.72 -11.54
C PRO A 112 12.88 4.71 -11.18
N VAL A 113 12.86 5.25 -9.95
CA VAL A 113 11.84 6.22 -9.54
C VAL A 113 12.04 7.57 -10.24
N LEU A 114 13.27 8.05 -10.31
CA LEU A 114 13.60 9.30 -11.01
C LEU A 114 13.34 9.20 -12.51
N ALA A 115 13.61 8.04 -13.13
CA ALA A 115 13.27 7.79 -14.52
C ALA A 115 11.76 7.90 -14.76
N ALA A 116 10.96 7.30 -13.88
CA ALA A 116 9.49 7.34 -14.00
C ALA A 116 8.89 8.74 -13.80
N PHE A 117 9.52 9.61 -13.01
CA PHE A 117 9.05 11.01 -12.85
C PHE A 117 9.42 11.93 -14.03
N ARG A 118 10.36 11.52 -14.88
CA ARG A 118 10.80 12.30 -16.05
C ARG A 118 10.07 11.92 -17.34
N ALA A 119 9.39 10.78 -17.34
CA ALA A 119 8.60 10.27 -18.45
C ALA A 119 7.24 10.96 -18.51
#